data_AF-A0A9D8IBA2-F1
#
_entry.id   AF-A0A9D8IBA2-F1
#
_cell.length_a   1.000
_cell.length_b   1.000
_cell.length_c   1.000
_cell.angle_alpha   90.00
_cell.angle_beta   90.00
_cell.angle_gamma   90.00
#
_symmetry.space_group_name_H-M   'P 1'
#
loop_
_entity.id
_entity.type
_entity.pdbx_description
1 polymer ?
#
loop_
_entity_poly.entity_id
_entity_poly.type
_entity_poly.pdbx_seq_one_letter_code
_entity_poly.pdbx_strand_id
1 'polypeptide(L)' 'MEAVVVKSEQLNLPEKIARKLKGKEVELIETEEGILLKPKTDPIRDARGSLKGSHFSTERYLCLKKKEKVLER' A
#
# COMPACT_ATOMS: atom_id res chain seq x y z
N MET A 1 -7.40 -29.36 -1.88
CA MET A 1 -7.32 -28.61 -0.61
C MET A 1 -5.99 -28.98 0.03
N GLU A 2 -5.04 -28.05 0.13
CA GLU A 2 -3.80 -28.29 0.87
C GLU A 2 -4.05 -27.88 2.33
N ALA A 3 -4.05 -28.85 3.24
CA ALA A 3 -4.16 -28.59 4.67
C ALA A 3 -2.75 -28.40 5.24
N VAL A 4 -2.49 -27.25 5.84
CA VAL A 4 -1.22 -26.98 6.54
C VAL A 4 -1.46 -27.17 8.03
N VAL A 5 -0.68 -28.05 8.64
CA VAL A 5 -0.71 -28.25 10.10
C VAL A 5 0.17 -27.19 10.76
N VAL A 6 -0.45 -26.38 11.63
CA VAL A 6 0.25 -25.40 12.47
C VAL A 6 0.90 -26.14 13.63
N LYS A 7 2.23 -26.28 13.61
CA LYS A 7 2.98 -27.03 14.64
C LYS A 7 3.48 -26.15 15.79
N SER A 8 3.47 -24.84 15.62
CA SER A 8 3.98 -23.84 16.55
C SER A 8 3.28 -22.51 16.27
N GLU A 9 3.70 -21.43 16.92
CA GLU A 9 3.25 -20.05 16.61
C GLU A 9 3.60 -19.59 15.18
N GLN A 10 4.17 -20.48 14.35
CA GLN A 10 4.54 -20.23 12.96
C GLN A 10 3.65 -21.01 11.98
N LEU A 11 3.07 -20.29 11.02
CA LEU A 11 2.30 -20.84 9.90
C LEU A 11 3.21 -20.98 8.66
N ASN A 12 3.44 -22.22 8.22
CA ASN A 12 4.21 -22.49 7.01
C ASN A 12 3.34 -22.32 5.76
N LEU A 13 3.54 -21.24 5.01
CA LEU A 13 2.79 -20.99 3.79
C LEU A 13 3.38 -21.77 2.60
N PRO A 14 2.54 -22.33 1.71
CA PRO A 14 2.98 -22.86 0.41
C PRO A 14 3.75 -21.79 -0.37
N GLU A 15 4.77 -22.21 -1.15
CA GLU A 15 5.64 -21.28 -1.89
C GLU A 15 4.86 -20.24 -2.72
N LYS A 16 3.77 -20.68 -3.38
CA LYS A 16 2.95 -19.81 -4.23
C LYS A 16 2.35 -18.62 -3.45
N ILE A 17 1.95 -18.86 -2.20
CA ILE A 17 1.37 -17.84 -1.32
C ILE A 17 2.51 -17.02 -0.70
N ALA A 18 3.55 -17.70 -0.21
CA ALA A 18 4.72 -17.05 0.39
C ALA A 18 5.35 -16.03 -0.57
N ARG A 19 5.51 -16.35 -1.87
CA ARG A 19 6.05 -15.42 -2.88
C ARG A 19 5.25 -14.12 -3.01
N LYS A 20 3.92 -14.16 -2.80
CA LYS A 20 3.05 -12.97 -2.91
C LYS A 20 3.14 -12.05 -1.69
N LEU A 21 3.45 -12.62 -0.53
CA LEU A 21 3.48 -11.95 0.77
C LEU A 21 4.91 -11.62 1.24
N LYS A 22 5.94 -12.25 0.67
CA LYS A 22 7.35 -12.04 1.04
C LYS A 22 7.73 -10.57 0.93
N GLY A 23 8.24 -10.01 2.02
CA GLY A 23 8.69 -8.61 2.10
C GLY A 23 7.58 -7.57 2.29
N LYS A 24 6.33 -7.98 2.48
CA LYS A 24 5.20 -7.09 2.78
C LYS A 24 4.82 -7.20 4.25
N GLU A 25 4.36 -6.10 4.82
CA GLU A 25 3.60 -6.15 6.07
C GLU A 25 2.24 -6.82 5.79
N VAL A 26 1.79 -7.68 6.69
CA VAL A 26 0.55 -8.45 6.55
C VAL A 26 -0.30 -8.22 7.78
N GLU A 27 -1.58 -7.91 7.58
CA GLU A 27 -2.58 -7.87 8.64
C GLU A 27 -3.28 -9.22 8.74
N LEU A 28 -3.44 -9.68 9.98
CA LEU A 28 -4.21 -10.87 10.36
C LEU A 28 -5.55 -10.39 10.93
N ILE A 29 -6.66 -10.88 10.36
CA ILE A 29 -8.02 -10.56 10.83
C ILE A 29 -8.74 -11.87 11.08
N GLU A 30 -9.29 -12.04 12.28
CA GLU A 30 -10.23 -13.12 12.58
C GLU A 30 -11.61 -12.77 12.05
N THR A 31 -12.18 -13.67 11.25
CA THR A 31 -13.54 -13.60 10.72
C THR A 31 -14.32 -14.85 11.14
N GLU A 32 -15.65 -14.84 10.97
CA GLU A 32 -16.50 -15.99 11.32
C GLU A 32 -16.14 -17.28 10.55
N GLU A 33 -15.53 -17.14 9.37
CA GLU A 33 -15.12 -18.26 8.51
C GLU A 33 -13.66 -18.70 8.70
N GLY A 34 -12.85 -17.92 9.46
CA GLY A 34 -11.45 -18.24 9.72
C GLY A 34 -10.53 -17.03 9.84
N ILE A 35 -9.26 -17.20 9.46
CA ILE A 35 -8.24 -16.14 9.56
C ILE A 35 -7.94 -15.59 8.17
N LEU A 36 -8.21 -14.30 7.97
CA LEU A 36 -7.87 -13.56 6.76
C LEU A 36 -6.48 -12.95 6.87
N LEU A 37 -5.60 -13.34 5.94
CA LEU A 37 -4.27 -12.75 5.75
C LEU A 37 -4.32 -11.77 4.58
N LYS A 38 -4.12 -10.47 4.84
CA LYS A 38 -4.10 -9.44 3.79
C LYS A 38 -2.82 -8.60 3.85
N PRO A 39 -2.20 -8.24 2.72
CA PRO A 39 -1.10 -7.29 2.72
C PRO A 39 -1.58 -5.93 3.25
N LYS A 40 -0.81 -5.35 4.17
CA LYS A 40 -1.04 -3.99 4.62
C LYS A 40 -0.66 -3.04 3.49
N THR A 41 -1.67 -2.40 2.91
CA THR A 41 -1.49 -1.40 1.86
C THR A 41 -1.59 -0.05 2.54
N ASP A 42 -0.55 0.78 2.43
CA ASP A 42 -0.59 2.16 2.91
C ASP A 42 -0.89 3.07 1.72
N PRO A 43 -2.19 3.37 1.44
CA PRO A 43 -2.57 4.18 0.30
C PRO A 43 -1.95 5.59 0.36
N ILE A 44 -1.61 6.11 1.54
CA ILE A 44 -0.92 7.39 1.70
C ILE A 44 0.53 7.27 1.25
N ARG A 45 1.21 6.17 1.61
CA ARG A 45 2.58 5.92 1.15
C ARG A 45 2.66 5.70 -0.36
N ASP A 46 1.69 4.97 -0.91
CA ASP A 46 1.61 4.72 -2.36
C ASP A 46 1.28 6.02 -3.12
N ALA A 47 0.34 6.83 -2.63
CA ALA A 47 0.01 8.13 -3.23
C ALA A 47 1.16 9.16 -3.09
N ARG A 48 1.88 9.15 -1.95
CA ARG A 48 3.09 9.98 -1.76
C ARG A 48 4.19 9.59 -2.73
N GLY A 49 4.28 8.31 -3.11
CA GLY A 49 5.24 7.81 -4.10
C GLY A 49 5.17 8.54 -5.44
N SER A 50 3.96 8.85 -5.92
CA SER A 50 3.74 9.55 -7.20
C SER A 50 4.30 10.97 -7.25
N LEU A 51 4.39 11.65 -6.10
CA LEU A 51 4.95 12.99 -5.97
C LEU A 51 6.36 12.98 -5.35
N LYS A 52 6.88 11.80 -4.99
CA LYS A 52 8.19 11.65 -4.34
C LYS A 52 9.29 12.01 -5.33
N GLY A 53 10.05 13.07 -5.03
CA GLY A 53 11.07 13.64 -5.93
C GLY A 53 10.54 14.75 -6.85
N SER A 54 9.22 14.96 -6.89
CA SER A 54 8.67 16.17 -7.49
C SER A 54 8.81 17.33 -6.50
N HIS A 55 9.26 18.51 -6.97
CA HIS A 55 9.17 19.76 -6.20
C HIS A 55 7.74 20.34 -6.23
N PHE A 56 6.74 19.47 -6.27
CA PHE A 56 5.35 19.85 -6.33
C PHE A 56 4.88 20.25 -4.94
N SER A 57 4.41 21.49 -4.82
CA SER A 57 3.67 21.96 -3.66
C SER A 57 2.40 22.66 -4.12
N THR A 58 1.34 22.52 -3.33
CA THR A 58 0.04 23.17 -3.60
C THR A 58 0.20 24.68 -3.72
N GLU A 59 1.04 25.28 -2.88
CA GLU A 59 1.36 26.71 -2.92
C GLU A 59 1.99 27.12 -4.25
N ARG A 60 2.97 26.35 -4.75
CA ARG A 60 3.64 26.63 -6.03
C ARG A 60 2.68 26.47 -7.20
N TYR A 61 1.85 25.43 -7.19
CA TYR A 61 0.81 25.22 -8.20
C TYR A 61 -0.18 26.39 -8.26
N LEU A 62 -0.70 26.82 -7.10
CA LEU A 62 -1.62 27.96 -7.01
C LEU A 62 -0.96 29.29 -7.42
N CYS A 63 0.32 29.49 -7.09
CA CYS A 63 1.08 30.65 -7.53
C CYS A 63 1.21 30.71 -9.05
N LEU A 64 1.57 29.58 -9.68
CA LEU A 64 1.69 29.48 -11.14
C LEU A 64 0.33 29.70 -11.83
N LYS A 65 -0.76 29.14 -11.30
CA LYS A 65 -2.11 29.35 -11.84
C LYS A 65 -2.58 30.80 -11.76
N LYS A 66 -2.22 31.52 -10.69
CA LYS A 66 -2.47 32.97 -10.59
C LYS A 66 -1.70 33.74 -11.65
N LYS A 67 -0.42 33.39 -11.91
CA LYS A 67 0.40 34.03 -12.95
C LYS A 67 -0.14 33.76 -14.35
N GLU A 68 -0.52 32.51 -14.64
CA GLU A 68 -1.14 32.10 -15.90
C GLU A 68 -2.39 32.95 -16.20
N LYS A 69 -3.30 33.07 -15.22
CA LYS A 69 -4.52 33.87 -15.35
C LYS A 69 -4.28 35.37 -15.57
N VAL A 70 -3.13 35.90 -15.14
CA VAL A 70 -2.75 37.30 -15.38
C VAL A 70 -2.19 37.49 -16.79
N LEU A 71 -1.50 36.47 -17.33
CA LEU A 71 -0.93 36.48 -18.69
C LEU A 71 -1.97 36.21 -19.79
N GLU A 72 -3.10 35.56 -19.45
CA GLU A 72 -4.23 35.35 -20.36
C GLU A 72 -5.10 36.61 -20.57
N ARG A 73 -4.80 37.73 -19.91
CA ARG A 73 -5.45 39.03 -20.13
C ARG A 73 -4.66 39.90 -21.11
#